data_AF-A0A2D5MT91-F1
#
_entry.id   AF-A0A2D5MT91-F1
#
_cell.length_a   1.000
_cell.length_b   1.000
_cell.length_c   1.000
_cell.angle_alpha   90.00
_cell.angle_beta   90.00
_cell.angle_gamma   90.00
#
_symmetry.space_group_name_H-M   'P 1'
#
loop_
_entity.id
_entity.type
_entity.pdbx_description
1 polymer ?
#
loop_
_entity_poly.entity_id
_entity_poly.type
_entity_poly.pdbx_seq_one_letter_code
_entity_poly.pdbx_strand_id
1 'polypeptide(L)'
;MVDPSVGSYRIGDAFYHNEFNNSALEDAYREFPNSLVAKSNADVTELLKILKEKYYLDTPEIVVHLRLGDLTPQCKNRPGGVSKRNINAPALEMAKKIKNLLPNHEALNSKLVFITGNHRNVCVAEMEKYIRDIKLQFPQALVVNNGNSFVEADNDFVRMIAADTFVQASGGYSKLVAQIRSTLGKKTIVI
;
A
#
# COMPACT_ATOMS: atom_id res chain seq x y z
N MET A 1 -14.28 13.52 -15.60
CA MET A 1 -14.69 12.26 -16.24
C MET A 1 -13.58 11.25 -15.99
N VAL A 2 -13.90 10.12 -15.39
CA VAL A 2 -12.94 9.02 -15.16
C VAL A 2 -12.81 8.25 -16.48
N ASP A 3 -11.57 7.98 -16.90
CA ASP A 3 -11.28 7.29 -18.16
C ASP A 3 -11.83 5.85 -18.15
N PRO A 4 -12.77 5.48 -19.03
CA PRO A 4 -13.38 4.15 -19.08
C PRO A 4 -12.45 3.08 -19.69
N SER A 5 -11.29 3.43 -20.23
CA SER A 5 -10.29 2.48 -20.73
C SER A 5 -9.51 1.76 -19.63
N VAL A 6 -9.72 2.15 -18.38
CA VAL A 6 -9.06 1.54 -17.24
C VAL A 6 -9.99 0.50 -16.62
N GLY A 7 -9.79 -0.74 -17.06
CA GLY A 7 -10.62 -1.89 -16.70
C GLY A 7 -10.85 -2.05 -15.19
N SER A 8 -11.99 -2.66 -14.86
CA SER A 8 -12.38 -3.15 -13.53
C SER A 8 -11.19 -3.34 -12.57
N TYR A 9 -11.05 -2.46 -11.59
CA TYR A 9 -9.99 -2.55 -10.59
C TYR A 9 -10.27 -3.70 -9.62
N ARG A 10 -9.36 -4.68 -9.59
CA ARG A 10 -9.44 -5.81 -8.65
C ARG A 10 -8.72 -5.42 -7.37
N ILE A 11 -9.46 -5.09 -6.30
CA ILE A 11 -8.85 -4.75 -5.00
C ILE A 11 -8.11 -5.98 -4.40
N GLY A 12 -8.40 -7.19 -4.91
CA GLY A 12 -7.63 -8.40 -4.67
C GLY A 12 -6.18 -8.41 -5.16
N ASP A 13 -5.73 -7.40 -5.91
CA ASP A 13 -4.30 -7.17 -6.21
C ASP A 13 -3.48 -6.88 -4.94
N ALA A 14 -4.13 -6.49 -3.83
CA ALA A 14 -3.49 -6.38 -2.51
C ALA A 14 -3.00 -7.74 -1.98
N PHE A 15 -3.54 -8.84 -2.51
CA PHE A 15 -3.25 -10.20 -2.06
C PHE A 15 -2.59 -11.05 -3.17
N TYR A 16 -3.00 -10.93 -4.43
CA TYR A 16 -2.56 -11.85 -5.48
C TYR A 16 -2.55 -11.23 -6.88
N HIS A 17 -1.52 -11.58 -7.66
CA HIS A 17 -1.27 -11.16 -9.04
C HIS A 17 -2.51 -11.14 -9.97
N ASN A 18 -2.41 -10.27 -10.97
CA ASN A 18 -3.11 -10.20 -12.28
C ASN A 18 -3.34 -11.52 -13.05
N GLU A 19 -3.03 -12.70 -12.49
CA GLU A 19 -3.13 -14.00 -13.16
C GLU A 19 -4.08 -15.00 -12.48
N PHE A 20 -4.82 -14.65 -11.42
CA PHE A 20 -5.75 -15.59 -10.79
C PHE A 20 -7.21 -15.49 -11.27
N ASN A 21 -7.76 -16.70 -11.48
CA ASN A 21 -9.13 -17.07 -11.78
C ASN A 21 -10.13 -16.34 -10.84
N ASN A 22 -11.26 -15.88 -11.38
CA ASN A 22 -12.30 -15.16 -10.62
C ASN A 22 -12.75 -15.94 -9.35
N SER A 23 -12.60 -17.26 -9.35
CA SER A 23 -12.90 -18.14 -8.23
C SER A 23 -12.17 -17.78 -6.93
N ALA A 24 -10.89 -17.41 -6.97
CA ALA A 24 -10.12 -17.11 -5.75
C ALA A 24 -10.57 -15.80 -5.07
N LEU A 25 -11.04 -14.84 -5.86
CA LEU A 25 -11.64 -13.60 -5.36
C LEU A 25 -13.04 -13.85 -4.83
N GLU A 26 -13.82 -14.71 -5.48
CA GLU A 26 -15.13 -15.14 -4.98
C GLU A 26 -15.02 -15.92 -3.67
N ASP A 27 -13.97 -16.73 -3.50
CA ASP A 27 -13.66 -17.41 -2.23
C ASP A 27 -13.30 -16.39 -1.14
N ALA A 28 -12.39 -15.46 -1.43
CA ALA A 28 -12.01 -14.40 -0.49
C ALA A 28 -13.20 -13.50 -0.10
N TYR A 29 -14.08 -13.17 -1.05
CA TYR A 29 -15.30 -12.39 -0.78
C TYR A 29 -16.31 -13.19 0.04
N ARG A 30 -16.46 -14.50 -0.20
CA ARG A 30 -17.31 -15.36 0.63
C ARG A 30 -16.80 -15.47 2.06
N GLU A 31 -15.47 -15.56 2.24
CA GLU A 31 -14.84 -15.66 3.54
C GLU A 31 -14.84 -14.31 4.29
N PHE A 32 -14.66 -13.19 3.57
CA PHE A 32 -14.56 -11.85 4.13
C PHE A 32 -15.51 -10.86 3.43
N PRO A 33 -16.85 -11.04 3.51
CA PRO A 33 -17.82 -10.27 2.72
C PRO A 33 -17.86 -8.77 3.05
N ASN A 34 -17.35 -8.40 4.22
CA ASN A 34 -17.27 -7.01 4.69
C ASN A 34 -15.94 -6.33 4.38
N SER A 35 -14.95 -7.06 3.85
CA SER A 35 -13.64 -6.49 3.57
C SER A 35 -13.67 -5.62 2.31
N LEU A 36 -13.09 -4.42 2.38
CA LEU A 36 -12.99 -3.52 1.22
C LEU A 36 -12.08 -4.13 0.16
N VAL A 37 -10.99 -4.75 0.60
CA VAL A 37 -9.99 -5.36 -0.28
C VAL A 37 -10.38 -6.72 -0.85
N ALA A 38 -11.40 -7.38 -0.30
CA ALA A 38 -11.99 -8.61 -0.86
C ALA A 38 -13.06 -8.35 -1.94
N LYS A 39 -13.53 -7.11 -2.13
CA LYS A 39 -14.54 -6.78 -3.15
C LYS A 39 -13.92 -6.80 -4.56
N SER A 40 -14.39 -7.73 -5.40
CA SER A 40 -13.84 -7.98 -6.74
C SER A 40 -14.20 -6.94 -7.80
N ASN A 41 -15.30 -6.17 -7.62
CA ASN A 41 -15.89 -5.29 -8.65
C ASN A 41 -16.50 -3.99 -8.08
N ALA A 42 -15.99 -3.44 -6.97
CA ALA A 42 -16.50 -2.16 -6.49
C ALA A 42 -16.02 -1.02 -7.40
N ASP A 43 -16.96 -0.28 -8.00
CA ASP A 43 -16.65 1.00 -8.64
C ASP A 43 -16.01 1.95 -7.61
N VAL A 44 -15.05 2.77 -8.04
CA VAL A 44 -14.41 3.80 -7.21
C VAL A 44 -15.47 4.65 -6.51
N THR A 45 -16.59 4.94 -7.17
CA THR A 45 -17.74 5.65 -6.60
C THR A 45 -18.37 4.92 -5.41
N GLU A 46 -18.61 3.61 -5.54
CA GLU A 46 -19.19 2.79 -4.46
C GLU A 46 -18.22 2.68 -3.29
N LEU A 47 -16.94 2.44 -3.59
CA LEU A 47 -15.90 2.36 -2.57
C LEU A 47 -15.75 3.68 -1.82
N LEU A 48 -15.77 4.81 -2.51
CA LEU A 48 -15.78 6.15 -1.90
C LEU A 48 -16.99 6.37 -0.99
N LYS A 49 -18.18 5.91 -1.39
CA LYS A 49 -19.39 5.99 -0.57
C LYS A 49 -19.19 5.23 0.74
N ILE A 50 -18.76 3.97 0.66
CA ILE A 50 -18.50 3.14 1.86
C ILE A 50 -17.44 3.78 2.75
N LEU A 51 -16.36 4.28 2.15
CA LEU A 51 -15.27 4.93 2.87
C LEU A 51 -15.74 6.15 3.66
N LYS A 52 -16.55 7.02 3.03
CA LYS A 52 -17.09 8.24 3.66
C LYS A 52 -18.13 7.94 4.75
N GLU A 53 -18.89 6.86 4.60
CA GLU A 53 -19.91 6.45 5.58
C GLU A 53 -19.29 5.80 6.83
N LYS A 54 -18.21 5.03 6.66
CA LYS A 54 -17.66 4.18 7.72
C LYS A 54 -16.40 4.71 8.38
N TYR A 55 -15.65 5.58 7.72
CA TYR A 55 -14.32 5.98 8.17
C TYR A 55 -14.15 7.49 8.19
N TYR A 56 -13.35 7.95 9.14
CA TYR A 56 -12.83 9.30 9.14
C TYR A 56 -11.64 9.38 8.18
N LEU A 57 -11.76 10.19 7.13
CA LEU A 57 -10.81 10.22 6.02
C LEU A 57 -9.88 11.43 6.06
N ASP A 58 -9.58 12.01 7.23
CA ASP A 58 -8.70 13.19 7.30
C ASP A 58 -7.70 13.17 8.46
N THR A 59 -6.53 12.58 8.22
CA THR A 59 -5.46 12.50 9.23
C THR A 59 -4.28 13.39 8.86
N PRO A 60 -3.55 13.96 9.84
CA PRO A 60 -2.38 14.80 9.57
C PRO A 60 -1.14 13.99 9.16
N GLU A 61 -1.30 12.71 8.84
CA GLU A 61 -0.21 11.77 8.60
C GLU A 61 0.36 11.90 7.20
N ILE A 62 1.64 11.61 7.08
CA ILE A 62 2.32 11.41 5.81
C ILE A 62 2.57 9.92 5.68
N VAL A 63 1.83 9.26 4.79
CA VAL A 63 1.91 7.81 4.62
C VAL A 63 2.79 7.48 3.42
N VAL A 64 3.83 6.69 3.65
CA VAL A 64 4.70 6.14 2.62
C VAL A 64 4.41 4.65 2.49
N HIS A 65 3.93 4.23 1.31
CA HIS A 65 3.79 2.82 1.03
C HIS A 65 5.13 2.25 0.53
N LEU A 66 5.58 1.16 1.15
CA LEU A 66 6.78 0.42 0.78
C LEU A 66 6.37 -0.97 0.33
N ARG A 67 6.85 -1.45 -0.83
CA ARG A 67 6.52 -2.79 -1.34
C ARG A 67 7.57 -3.81 -1.00
N LEU A 68 7.61 -4.31 0.24
CA LEU A 68 8.79 -5.04 0.72
C LEU A 68 8.95 -6.47 0.14
N GLY A 69 7.89 -7.08 -0.38
CA GLY A 69 7.92 -8.41 -1.01
C GLY A 69 8.61 -8.46 -2.37
N ASP A 70 8.97 -7.29 -2.90
CA ASP A 70 9.72 -7.13 -4.15
C ASP A 70 11.20 -6.80 -3.90
N LEU A 71 11.69 -6.87 -2.65
CA LEU A 71 13.00 -6.35 -2.23
C LEU A 71 14.22 -7.15 -2.71
N THR A 72 14.12 -8.46 -2.88
CA THR A 72 15.30 -9.27 -3.21
C THR A 72 15.06 -10.33 -4.27
N PRO A 73 16.09 -10.65 -5.08
CA PRO A 73 16.09 -11.84 -5.93
C PRO A 73 15.85 -13.15 -5.17
N GLN A 74 16.16 -13.20 -3.89
CA GLN A 74 15.97 -14.38 -3.05
C GLN A 74 14.48 -14.59 -2.70
N CYS A 75 13.68 -13.51 -2.68
CA CYS A 75 12.22 -13.58 -2.62
C CYS A 75 11.60 -14.09 -3.93
N LYS A 76 12.32 -14.01 -5.07
CA LYS A 76 11.83 -14.44 -6.39
C LYS A 76 11.67 -15.95 -6.53
N ASN A 77 12.42 -16.73 -5.74
CA ASN A 77 12.46 -18.20 -5.85
C ASN A 77 11.56 -18.91 -4.81
N ARG A 78 10.81 -18.16 -3.99
CA ARG A 78 9.82 -18.73 -3.06
C ARG A 78 8.41 -18.65 -3.67
N PRO A 79 7.54 -19.63 -3.43
CA PRO A 79 6.12 -19.54 -3.82
C PRO A 79 5.53 -18.22 -3.29
N GLY A 80 5.06 -17.34 -4.18
CA GLY A 80 4.49 -16.04 -3.82
C GLY A 80 5.40 -14.81 -3.98
N GLY A 81 6.62 -14.94 -4.54
CA GLY A 81 7.44 -13.78 -4.93
C GLY A 81 6.83 -12.99 -6.10
N VAL A 82 6.55 -11.69 -5.92
CA VAL A 82 5.60 -10.92 -6.74
C VAL A 82 6.22 -10.11 -7.89
N SER A 83 7.54 -10.12 -8.07
CA SER A 83 8.18 -9.35 -9.15
C SER A 83 9.52 -9.92 -9.63
N LYS A 84 9.66 -10.05 -10.96
CA LYS A 84 10.94 -10.35 -11.65
C LYS A 84 11.94 -9.18 -11.59
N ARG A 85 11.46 -7.95 -11.36
CA ARG A 85 12.27 -6.72 -11.28
C ARG A 85 12.45 -6.30 -9.82
N ASN A 86 13.63 -5.83 -9.44
CA ASN A 86 13.85 -5.24 -8.13
C ASN A 86 13.17 -3.87 -8.13
N ILE A 87 11.99 -3.75 -7.50
CA ILE A 87 11.15 -2.55 -7.60
C ILE A 87 11.55 -1.51 -6.54
N ASN A 88 12.04 -1.96 -5.40
CA ASN A 88 12.49 -1.06 -4.36
C ASN A 88 13.98 -0.78 -4.48
N ALA A 89 14.31 0.50 -4.42
CA ALA A 89 15.67 0.93 -4.17
C ALA A 89 16.13 0.38 -2.79
N PRO A 90 17.44 0.10 -2.61
CA PRO A 90 18.02 -0.16 -1.29
C PRO A 90 17.53 0.86 -0.25
N ALA A 91 17.37 0.43 1.01
CA ALA A 91 16.77 1.25 2.07
C ALA A 91 17.35 2.66 2.16
N LEU A 92 18.68 2.79 2.03
CA LEU A 92 19.36 4.09 2.05
C LEU A 92 18.98 4.98 0.85
N GLU A 93 18.87 4.41 -0.35
CA GLU A 93 18.44 5.15 -1.54
C GLU A 93 16.97 5.54 -1.47
N MET A 94 16.11 4.64 -0.98
CA MET A 94 14.71 4.94 -0.73
C MET A 94 14.56 6.07 0.30
N ALA A 95 15.33 6.03 1.39
CA ALA A 95 15.34 7.09 2.37
C ALA A 95 15.78 8.44 1.75
N LYS A 96 16.83 8.45 0.92
CA LYS A 96 17.25 9.66 0.19
C LYS A 96 16.12 10.20 -0.71
N LYS A 97 15.45 9.33 -1.46
CA LYS A 97 14.29 9.73 -2.30
C LYS A 97 13.20 10.37 -1.45
N ILE A 98 12.83 9.77 -0.33
CA ILE A 98 11.79 10.30 0.57
C ILE A 98 12.21 11.64 1.16
N LYS A 99 13.46 11.79 1.62
CA LYS A 99 14.00 13.06 2.13
C LYS A 99 13.95 14.17 1.08
N ASN A 100 14.20 13.84 -0.19
CA ASN A 100 14.11 14.80 -1.29
C ASN A 100 12.66 15.19 -1.62
N LEU A 101 11.72 14.25 -1.55
CA LEU A 101 10.29 14.50 -1.77
C LEU A 101 9.64 15.25 -0.59
N LEU A 102 10.20 15.09 0.60
CA LEU A 102 9.75 15.69 1.84
C LEU A 102 10.91 16.52 2.45
N PRO A 103 11.24 17.68 1.87
CA PRO A 103 12.41 18.47 2.29
C PRO A 103 12.37 18.89 3.77
N ASN A 104 11.18 18.96 4.38
CA ASN A 104 10.98 19.23 5.81
C ASN A 104 10.75 17.95 6.65
N HIS A 105 11.24 16.79 6.20
CA HIS A 105 10.98 15.50 6.85
C HIS A 105 11.39 15.44 8.31
N GLU A 106 12.42 16.16 8.75
CA GLU A 106 12.84 16.18 10.16
C GLU A 106 11.75 16.74 11.08
N ALA A 107 11.09 17.83 10.67
CA ALA A 107 9.96 18.42 11.38
C ALA A 107 8.66 17.60 11.26
N LEU A 108 8.61 16.69 10.27
CA LEU A 108 7.44 15.88 9.95
C LEU A 108 7.62 14.41 10.38
N ASN A 109 8.75 14.06 11.01
CA ASN A 109 9.14 12.68 11.26
C ASN A 109 8.12 11.96 12.16
N SER A 110 7.56 12.65 13.15
CA SER A 110 6.50 12.14 14.02
C SER A 110 5.15 11.94 13.33
N LYS A 111 4.96 12.52 12.14
CA LYS A 111 3.77 12.33 11.28
C LYS A 111 3.99 11.29 10.20
N LEU A 112 5.23 10.80 10.03
CA LEU A 112 5.61 9.86 8.98
C LEU A 112 5.20 8.44 9.38
N VAL A 113 4.45 7.79 8.49
CA VAL A 113 4.00 6.41 8.67
C VAL A 113 4.43 5.61 7.44
N PHE A 114 5.23 4.58 7.67
CA PHE A 114 5.58 3.60 6.66
C PHE A 114 4.62 2.42 6.73
N ILE A 115 3.95 2.11 5.63
CA ILE A 115 3.12 0.91 5.47
C ILE A 115 3.85 -0.03 4.53
N THR A 116 4.12 -1.25 4.97
CA THR A 116 5.00 -2.19 4.24
C THR A 116 4.26 -3.19 3.35
N GLY A 117 2.93 -3.26 3.45
CA GLY A 117 2.09 -4.14 2.66
C GLY A 117 2.16 -5.63 3.06
N ASN A 118 1.24 -6.42 2.49
CA ASN A 118 1.10 -7.84 2.78
C ASN A 118 2.22 -8.68 2.17
N HIS A 119 3.06 -9.24 3.04
CA HIS A 119 4.07 -10.23 2.69
C HIS A 119 4.00 -11.40 3.66
N ARG A 120 3.10 -12.36 3.38
CA ARG A 120 2.93 -13.61 4.14
C ARG A 120 4.26 -14.33 4.41
N ASN A 121 4.93 -14.07 5.52
CA ASN A 121 6.14 -14.76 6.00
C ASN A 121 7.28 -15.00 4.97
N VAL A 122 7.29 -14.27 3.85
CA VAL A 122 8.32 -14.39 2.82
C VAL A 122 9.39 -13.34 3.10
N CYS A 123 10.65 -13.77 3.17
CA CYS A 123 11.80 -12.87 3.36
C CYS A 123 11.74 -12.01 4.63
N VAL A 124 11.23 -12.58 5.74
CA VAL A 124 11.08 -11.87 7.03
C VAL A 124 12.37 -11.19 7.45
N ALA A 125 13.51 -11.88 7.36
CA ALA A 125 14.81 -11.34 7.77
C ALA A 125 15.24 -10.13 6.91
N GLU A 126 15.05 -10.20 5.59
CA GLU A 126 15.39 -9.11 4.68
C GLU A 126 14.46 -7.91 4.87
N MET A 127 13.16 -8.14 5.10
CA MET A 127 12.20 -7.10 5.42
C MET A 127 12.53 -6.43 6.76
N GLU A 128 12.82 -7.21 7.80
CA GLU A 128 13.22 -6.70 9.11
C GLU A 128 14.49 -5.85 9.02
N LYS A 129 15.48 -6.30 8.24
CA LYS A 129 16.69 -5.51 7.97
C LYS A 129 16.33 -4.20 7.24
N TYR A 130 15.50 -4.26 6.21
CA TYR A 130 15.08 -3.07 5.47
C TYR A 130 14.36 -2.06 6.36
N ILE A 131 13.40 -2.53 7.17
CA ILE A 131 12.66 -1.71 8.13
C ILE A 131 13.61 -1.08 9.15
N ARG A 132 14.59 -1.85 9.65
CA ARG A 132 15.62 -1.33 10.57
C ARG A 132 16.43 -0.22 9.92
N ASP A 133 16.90 -0.43 8.69
CA ASP A 133 17.68 0.55 7.93
C ASP A 133 16.86 1.83 7.65
N ILE A 134 15.56 1.72 7.36
CA ILE A 134 14.64 2.86 7.24
C ILE A 134 14.47 3.59 8.58
N LYS A 135 14.26 2.86 9.69
CA LYS A 135 14.12 3.47 11.03
C LYS A 135 15.36 4.23 11.47
N LEU A 136 16.56 3.78 11.09
CA LEU A 136 17.79 4.54 11.33
C LEU A 136 17.79 5.90 10.63
N GLN A 137 17.10 6.03 9.49
CA GLN A 137 16.97 7.28 8.75
C GLN A 137 15.80 8.15 9.23
N PHE A 138 14.78 7.54 9.85
CA PHE A 138 13.54 8.17 10.32
C PHE A 138 13.15 7.63 11.72
N PRO A 139 13.89 8.01 12.79
CA PRO A 139 13.76 7.37 14.10
C PRO A 139 12.41 7.61 14.82
N GLN A 140 11.67 8.65 14.43
CA GLN A 140 10.35 8.96 15.02
C GLN A 140 9.19 8.46 14.17
N ALA A 141 9.47 7.91 12.98
CA ALA A 141 8.42 7.42 12.09
C ALA A 141 7.81 6.12 12.63
N LEU A 142 6.49 6.00 12.47
CA LEU A 142 5.80 4.75 12.70
C LEU A 142 6.05 3.83 11.51
N VAL A 143 6.39 2.57 11.78
CA VAL A 143 6.39 1.52 10.75
C VAL A 143 5.29 0.53 11.10
N VAL A 144 4.32 0.45 10.21
CA VAL A 144 3.18 -0.46 10.27
C VAL A 144 3.51 -1.67 9.40
N ASN A 145 3.72 -2.80 10.06
CA ASN A 145 3.94 -4.09 9.40
C ASN A 145 2.65 -4.91 9.45
N ASN A 146 1.63 -4.40 8.78
CA ASN A 146 0.32 -5.01 8.64
C ASN A 146 0.22 -5.74 7.30
N GLY A 147 -0.73 -6.67 7.21
CA GLY A 147 -1.13 -7.29 5.95
C GLY A 147 -1.27 -8.80 6.02
N ASN A 148 -1.12 -9.43 7.19
CA ASN A 148 -1.31 -10.88 7.33
C ASN A 148 -2.79 -11.29 7.31
N SER A 149 -3.71 -10.32 7.35
CA SER A 149 -5.15 -10.54 7.22
C SER A 149 -5.83 -9.50 6.32
N PHE A 150 -7.05 -9.81 5.85
CA PHE A 150 -7.89 -8.88 5.09
C PHE A 150 -8.25 -7.62 5.89
N VAL A 151 -8.47 -7.75 7.21
CA VAL A 151 -8.79 -6.62 8.09
C VAL A 151 -7.60 -5.67 8.22
N GLU A 152 -6.38 -6.20 8.34
CA GLU A 152 -5.16 -5.40 8.38
C GLU A 152 -4.93 -4.66 7.06
N ALA A 153 -5.17 -5.32 5.92
CA ALA A 153 -5.08 -4.69 4.63
C ALA A 153 -6.14 -3.58 4.44
N ASP A 154 -7.38 -3.79 4.91
CA ASP A 154 -8.41 -2.73 4.92
C ASP A 154 -7.97 -1.51 5.75
N ASN A 155 -7.38 -1.74 6.92
CA ASN A 155 -6.90 -0.66 7.78
C ASN A 155 -5.77 0.13 7.11
N ASP A 156 -4.83 -0.57 6.46
CA ASP A 156 -3.78 0.07 5.68
C ASP A 156 -4.36 0.87 4.51
N PHE A 157 -5.36 0.31 3.82
CA PHE A 157 -6.07 0.96 2.72
C PHE A 157 -6.66 2.30 3.17
N VAL A 158 -7.46 2.26 4.23
CA VAL A 158 -8.15 3.42 4.78
C VAL A 158 -7.14 4.46 5.24
N ARG A 159 -6.07 4.05 5.94
CA ARG A 159 -5.05 4.98 6.43
C ARG A 159 -4.33 5.70 5.28
N MET A 160 -3.96 4.97 4.22
CA MET A 160 -3.37 5.61 3.03
C MET A 160 -4.33 6.60 2.36
N ILE A 161 -5.64 6.32 2.33
CA ILE A 161 -6.65 7.24 1.78
C ILE A 161 -6.87 8.44 2.69
N ALA A 162 -6.86 8.24 4.01
CA ALA A 162 -7.14 9.29 5.00
C ALA A 162 -5.99 10.29 5.18
N ALA A 163 -4.75 9.86 4.95
CA ALA A 163 -3.53 10.67 5.10
C ALA A 163 -3.61 12.05 4.43
N ASP A 164 -2.96 13.05 5.02
CA ASP A 164 -2.74 14.36 4.40
C ASP A 164 -1.94 14.20 3.10
N THR A 165 -0.80 13.53 3.20
CA THR A 165 0.10 13.26 2.09
C THR A 165 0.31 11.75 1.94
N PHE A 166 0.17 11.24 0.72
CA PHE A 166 0.49 9.85 0.39
C PHE A 166 1.66 9.80 -0.59
N VAL A 167 2.69 9.03 -0.24
CA VAL A 167 3.80 8.69 -1.14
C VAL A 167 3.52 7.32 -1.75
N GLN A 168 3.06 7.36 -3.00
CA GLN A 168 2.63 6.23 -3.79
C GLN A 168 3.83 5.41 -4.28
N ALA A 169 3.92 4.15 -3.84
CA ALA A 169 4.73 3.12 -4.49
C ALA A 169 4.12 2.63 -5.82
N SER A 170 4.88 1.85 -6.58
CA SER A 170 4.36 1.14 -7.77
C SER A 170 3.29 0.09 -7.42
N GLY A 171 2.66 -0.55 -8.41
CA GLY A 171 1.69 -1.65 -8.20
C GLY A 171 0.22 -1.21 -8.19
N GLY A 172 -0.70 -2.18 -8.38
CA GLY A 172 -2.13 -1.94 -8.52
C GLY A 172 -2.77 -1.32 -7.28
N TYR A 173 -2.47 -1.90 -6.11
CA TYR A 173 -3.00 -1.44 -4.82
C TYR A 173 -2.68 0.03 -4.51
N SER A 174 -1.41 0.41 -4.65
CA SER A 174 -0.93 1.78 -4.43
C SER A 174 -1.54 2.78 -5.44
N LYS A 175 -1.74 2.35 -6.69
CA LYS A 175 -2.38 3.17 -7.74
C LYS A 175 -3.86 3.40 -7.46
N LEU A 176 -4.59 2.39 -6.98
CA LEU A 176 -6.00 2.52 -6.62
C LEU A 176 -6.18 3.55 -5.49
N VAL A 177 -5.36 3.48 -4.44
CA VAL A 177 -5.34 4.48 -3.37
C VAL A 177 -5.14 5.88 -3.96
N ALA A 178 -4.16 6.05 -4.84
CA ALA A 178 -3.87 7.35 -5.46
C ALA A 178 -5.07 7.91 -6.25
N GLN A 179 -5.83 7.06 -6.95
CA GLN A 179 -7.02 7.46 -7.70
C GLN A 179 -8.18 7.89 -6.81
N ILE A 180 -8.44 7.14 -5.74
CA ILE A 180 -9.45 7.48 -4.73
C ILE A 180 -9.09 8.83 -4.10
N ARG A 181 -7.84 8.99 -3.70
CA ARG A 181 -7.32 10.25 -3.13
C ARG A 181 -7.45 11.42 -4.10
N SER A 182 -7.14 11.23 -5.38
CA SER A 182 -7.31 12.25 -6.41
C SER A 182 -8.77 12.70 -6.53
N THR A 183 -9.73 11.77 -6.42
CA THR A 183 -11.16 12.07 -6.41
C THR A 183 -11.59 12.83 -5.15
N LEU A 184 -10.89 12.63 -4.03
CA LEU A 184 -11.06 13.38 -2.78
C LEU A 184 -10.30 14.72 -2.76
N GLY A 185 -9.55 15.07 -3.80
CA GLY A 185 -8.71 16.28 -3.85
C GLY A 185 -7.50 16.23 -2.91
N LYS A 186 -7.09 15.03 -2.47
CA LYS A 186 -5.95 14.84 -1.54
C LYS A 186 -4.62 14.74 -2.28
N LYS A 187 -3.54 15.11 -1.59
CA LYS A 187 -2.18 15.14 -2.15
C LYS A 187 -1.57 13.74 -2.29
N THR A 188 -1.07 13.43 -3.47
CA THR A 188 -0.30 12.20 -3.74
C THR A 188 1.01 12.54 -4.43
N ILE A 189 2.11 11.92 -3.99
CA ILE A 189 3.45 12.05 -4.55
C ILE A 189 3.89 10.67 -5.04
N VAL A 190 4.53 10.56 -6.20
CA VAL A 190 5.00 9.28 -6.76
C VAL A 190 6.49 9.10 -6.49
N ILE A 191 6.92 7.88 -6.12
CA ILE A 191 8.33 7.52 -5.83
C ILE A 191 8.88 6.39 -6.71
#